data_AF-A0A7J9HEJ8-F1
#
_entry.id   AF-A0A7J9HEJ8-F1
#
_cell.length_a   1.000
_cell.length_b   1.000
_cell.length_c   1.000
_cell.angle_alpha   90.00
_cell.angle_beta   90.00
_cell.angle_gamma   90.00
#
_symmetry.space_group_name_H-M   'P 1'
#
loop_
_entity.id
_entity.type
_entity.pdbx_description
1 polymer ?
#
loop_
_entity_poly.entity_id
_entity_poly.type
_entity_poly.pdbx_seq_one_letter_code
_entity_poly.pdbx_strand_id
1 'polypeptide(L)' 'MEYKGLNLHEAVDYVIKNRLDEGKAGLIAVSKNGEVACGFNTTGMFRGCATEGGFMEVGVW' A
#
# COMPACT_ATOMS: atom_id res chain seq x y z
N MET A 1 -11.36 1.36 4.18
CA MET A 1 -11.44 0.77 5.52
C MET A 1 -12.79 1.10 6.15
N GLU A 2 -13.02 2.37 6.52
CA GLU A 2 -14.24 2.84 7.23
C GLU A 2 -15.58 2.26 6.73
N TYR A 3 -15.93 2.46 5.45
CA TYR A 3 -17.26 2.08 4.94
C TYR A 3 -17.38 0.64 4.43
N LYS A 4 -16.25 -0.02 4.14
CA LYS A 4 -16.22 -1.40 3.63
C LYS A 4 -15.69 -2.41 4.64
N GLY A 5 -15.32 -1.99 5.83
CA GLY A 5 -14.73 -2.83 6.88
C GLY A 5 -13.35 -3.42 6.56
N LEU A 6 -12.75 -3.07 5.42
CA LEU A 6 -11.45 -3.61 4.99
C LEU A 6 -10.31 -3.17 5.91
N ASN A 7 -9.31 -4.03 6.09
CA ASN A 7 -8.04 -3.64 6.70
C ASN A 7 -7.19 -2.80 5.71
N LEU A 8 -6.04 -2.29 6.17
CA LEU A 8 -5.20 -1.40 5.36
C LEU A 8 -4.73 -2.09 4.07
N HIS A 9 -4.19 -3.30 4.18
CA HIS A 9 -3.66 -4.05 3.05
C HIS A 9 -4.74 -4.37 2.01
N GLU A 10 -5.90 -4.85 2.45
CA GLU A 10 -7.06 -5.11 1.59
C GLU A 10 -7.55 -3.86 0.87
N ALA A 11 -7.58 -2.71 1.57
CA ALA A 11 -8.01 -1.45 0.99
C ALA A 11 -7.03 -0.94 -0.08
N VAL A 12 -5.72 -1.02 0.19
CA VAL A 12 -4.67 -0.66 -0.78
C VAL A 12 -4.78 -1.55 -2.01
N ASP A 13 -4.87 -2.87 -1.82
CA ASP A 13 -5.02 -3.84 -2.89
C ASP A 13 -6.27 -3.57 -3.74
N TYR A 14 -7.40 -3.30 -3.09
CA TYR A 14 -8.64 -3.01 -3.79
C TYR A 14 -8.51 -1.77 -4.69
N VAL A 15 -7.90 -0.69 -4.18
CA VAL A 15 -7.72 0.55 -4.95
C VAL A 15 -6.78 0.31 -6.13
N ILE A 16 -5.61 -0.30 -5.90
CA ILE A 16 -4.61 -0.54 -6.95
C ILE A 16 -5.16 -1.45 -8.05
N LYS A 17 -5.94 -2.48 -7.69
CA LYS A 17 -6.45 -3.48 -8.64
C LYS A 17 -7.77 -3.08 -9.31
N ASN A 18 -8.66 -2.37 -8.61
CA ASN A 18 -10.06 -2.20 -9.05
C ASN A 18 -10.50 -0.74 -9.20
N ARG A 19 -9.69 0.23 -8.77
CA ARG A 19 -10.04 1.66 -8.89
C ARG A 19 -9.23 2.40 -9.95
N LEU A 20 -8.07 1.86 -10.30
CA LEU A 20 -7.25 2.35 -11.40
C LEU A 20 -7.60 1.52 -12.63
N ASP A 21 -8.34 2.10 -13.58
CA ASP A 21 -8.72 1.45 -14.85
C ASP A 21 -7.45 1.19 -15.71
N GLU A 22 -7.20 2.03 -16.71
CA GLU A 22 -5.94 1.98 -17.48
C GLU A 22 -4.78 2.72 -16.78
N GLY A 23 -5.08 3.43 -15.68
CA GLY A 23 -4.14 4.23 -14.94
C GLY A 23 -3.04 3.41 -14.27
N LYS A 24 -1.80 3.90 -14.37
CA LYS A 24 -0.63 3.33 -13.68
C LYS A 24 -0.22 4.22 -12.53
N ALA A 25 -0.31 3.70 -11.31
CA ALA A 25 0.04 4.43 -10.10
C ALA A 25 0.51 3.49 -8.99
N GLY A 26 1.11 4.09 -7.97
CA GLY A 26 1.43 3.45 -6.71
C GLY A 26 1.09 4.38 -5.55
N LEU A 27 0.93 3.80 -4.37
CA LEU A 27 0.69 4.55 -3.15
C LEU A 27 1.34 3.85 -1.96
N ILE A 28 1.67 4.65 -0.96
CA ILE A 28 2.07 4.21 0.37
C ILE A 28 1.00 4.66 1.35
N ALA A 29 0.66 3.81 2.31
CA ALA A 29 -0.37 4.09 3.30
C ALA A 29 0.04 3.55 4.67
N VAL A 30 -0.44 4.23 5.71
CA VAL A 30 -0.27 3.82 7.10
C VAL A 30 -1.63 3.82 7.80
N SER A 31 -1.85 2.89 8.72
CA SER A 31 -3.06 2.85 9.54
C SER A 31 -2.78 3.38 10.94
N LYS A 32 -3.85 3.80 11.64
CA LYS A 32 -3.77 4.21 13.05
C LYS A 32 -3.25 3.11 13.99
N ASN A 33 -3.26 1.84 13.54
CA ASN A 33 -2.78 0.70 14.30
C ASN A 33 -1.28 0.43 14.05
N GLY A 34 -0.59 1.27 13.29
CA GLY A 34 0.84 1.11 12.97
C GLY A 34 1.12 0.17 11.80
N GLU A 35 0.11 -0.25 11.05
CA GLU A 35 0.30 -1.04 9.83
C GLU A 35 0.85 -0.14 8.71
N VAL A 36 1.70 -0.71 7.87
CA VAL A 36 2.27 -0.05 6.69
C VAL A 36 1.92 -0.89 5.46
N ALA A 37 1.45 -0.25 4.38
CA ALA A 37 1.14 -0.92 3.14
C ALA A 37 1.67 -0.12 1.95
N CYS A 38 2.28 -0.83 1.02
CA CYS A 38 2.80 -0.30 -0.24
C CYS A 38 2.15 -1.09 -1.38
N GLY A 39 1.47 -0.42 -2.31
CA GLY A 39 0.84 -1.07 -3.45
C GLY A 39 1.02 -0.26 -4.72
N PHE A 40 1.29 -0.94 -5.84
CA PHE A 40 1.50 -0.31 -7.14
C PHE A 40 1.15 -1.28 -8.27
N ASN A 41 0.75 -0.75 -9.42
CA ASN A 41 0.50 -1.51 -10.65
C ASN A 41 1.44 -1.09 -11.82
N THR A 42 2.45 -0.27 -11.51
CA THR A 42 3.59 0.09 -12.36
C THR A 42 4.62 -1.05 -12.41
N THR A 43 5.62 -0.95 -13.29
CA THR A 43 6.74 -1.91 -13.37
C THR A 43 7.58 -1.94 -12.09
N GLY A 44 7.57 -0.85 -11.33
CA GLY A 44 8.26 -0.72 -10.06
C GLY A 44 7.84 0.56 -9.33
N MET A 45 8.16 0.61 -8.04
CA MET A 45 8.00 1.75 -7.16
C MET A 45 9.17 1.78 -6.17
N PHE A 46 10.04 2.79 -6.31
CA PHE A 46 11.05 3.11 -5.30
C PHE A 46 10.35 3.47 -3.99
N ARG A 47 10.60 2.70 -2.94
CA ARG A 47 9.90 2.82 -1.66
C ARG A 47 10.79 2.40 -0.49
N GLY A 48 10.52 2.98 0.66
CA GLY A 48 11.05 2.52 1.94
C GLY A 48 9.95 2.57 2.98
N CYS A 49 9.86 1.56 3.83
CA CYS A 49 8.94 1.53 4.96
C CYS A 49 9.61 0.92 6.19
N ALA A 50 9.19 1.38 7.36
CA ALA A 50 9.65 0.87 8.64
C ALA A 50 8.54 0.94 9.68
N THR A 51 8.61 0.09 10.70
CA THR A 51 7.75 0.15 11.88
C THR A 51 8.61 0.19 13.14
N GLU A 52 8.02 0.64 14.25
CA GLU A 52 8.67 0.62 15.57
C GLU A 52 9.09 -0.80 16.00
N GLY A 53 8.34 -1.83 15.59
CA GLY A 53 8.63 -3.24 15.88
C GLY A 53 9.85 -3.81 15.15
N GLY A 54 10.60 -2.99 14.41
CA GLY A 54 11.84 -3.39 13.75
C GLY A 54 11.68 -3.91 12.33
N PHE A 55 10.46 -3.97 11.78
CA PHE A 55 10.27 -4.20 10.36
C PHE A 55 10.84 -3.03 9.57
N MET A 56 11.62 -3.32 8.52
CA MET A 56 12.16 -2.35 7.58
C MET A 56 12.29 -2.99 6.20
N GLU A 57 11.88 -2.29 5.16
CA GLU A 57 12.03 -2.70 3.77
C GLU A 57 12.43 -1.49 2.92
N VAL A 58 13.34 -1.68 1.97
CA VAL A 58 13.60 -0.76 0.86
C VAL A 58 13.48 -1.55 -0.43
N GLY A 59 12.70 -1.04 -1.38
CA GLY A 59 12.36 -1.76 -2.60
C GLY A 59 12.23 -0.86 -3.81
N VAL A 60 12.36 -1.46 -4.99
CA VAL A 60 12.16 -0.81 -6.29
C VAL A 60 11.15 -1.59 -7.13
N TRP A 61 11.20 -2.92 -7.07
CA TRP A 61 10.36 -3.84 -7.84
C TRP A 61 9.26 -4.47 -6.98
#